data_AF-A0A7Y3XE03-F1
#
_entry.id   AF-A0A7Y3XE03-F1
#
_cell.length_a   1.000
_cell.length_b   1.000
_cell.length_c   1.000
_cell.angle_alpha   90.00
_cell.angle_beta   90.00
_cell.angle_gamma   90.00
#
_symmetry.space_group_name_H-M   'P 1'
#
loop_
_entity.id
_entity.type
_entity.pdbx_description
1 polymer ?
#
loop_
_entity_poly.entity_id
_entity_poly.type
_entity_poly.pdbx_seq_one_letter_code
_entity_poly.pdbx_strand_id
1 'polypeptide(L)'
;MPLDELNNYDGNPYGLAMDPKGRYLYIGVRGMHRVTILDMGKLLNIVRGNSQAELDYMRDDLGLVRDYLVARVPTGLGPSSVCLSPDGKLCYAANYFSNNVTVIRTPVD
;
A
#
# COMPACT_ATOMS: atom_id res chain seq x y z
N MET A 1 -8.65 6.02 -5.77
CA MET A 1 -7.98 6.74 -4.67
C MET A 1 -6.49 6.79 -4.95
N PRO A 2 -5.83 7.95 -4.84
CA PRO A 2 -4.43 8.16 -5.26
C PRO A 2 -3.42 7.48 -4.33
N LEU A 3 -2.36 6.90 -4.89
CA LEU A 3 -1.20 6.42 -4.10
C LEU A 3 -0.07 7.46 -4.03
N ASP A 4 -0.11 8.42 -4.95
CA ASP A 4 0.92 9.42 -5.13
C ASP A 4 0.74 10.58 -4.16
N GLU A 5 1.85 11.15 -3.72
CA GLU A 5 1.88 12.49 -3.15
C GLU A 5 2.88 13.37 -3.90
N LEU A 6 2.78 14.68 -3.68
CA LEU A 6 3.70 15.65 -4.27
C LEU A 6 5.17 15.26 -3.98
N ASN A 7 5.96 15.06 -5.04
CA ASN A 7 7.37 14.66 -5.01
C ASN A 7 7.67 13.28 -4.38
N ASN A 8 6.66 12.44 -4.13
CA ASN A 8 6.87 11.09 -3.59
C ASN A 8 5.76 10.14 -4.07
N TYR A 9 5.90 9.70 -5.32
CA TYR A 9 4.92 8.88 -6.04
C TYR A 9 5.20 7.37 -5.91
N ASP A 10 4.19 6.53 -6.14
CA ASP A 10 4.30 5.07 -6.23
C ASP A 10 4.39 4.63 -7.69
N GLY A 11 5.61 4.61 -8.22
CA GLY A 11 5.89 4.14 -9.58
C GLY A 11 5.62 2.65 -9.76
N ASN A 12 4.68 2.32 -10.65
CA ASN A 12 4.30 0.94 -11.02
C ASN A 12 3.90 0.06 -9.82
N PRO A 13 2.74 0.35 -9.17
CA PRO A 13 2.16 -0.59 -8.21
C PRO A 13 1.86 -1.93 -8.89
N TYR A 14 2.08 -3.04 -8.19
CA TYR A 14 2.03 -4.38 -8.78
C TYR A 14 1.20 -5.34 -7.92
N GLY A 15 1.81 -6.33 -7.26
CA GLY A 15 1.10 -7.25 -6.37
C GLY A 15 0.55 -6.55 -5.12
N LEU A 16 -0.57 -7.06 -4.61
CA LEU A 16 -1.20 -6.60 -3.38
C LEU A 16 -1.56 -7.75 -2.45
N ALA A 17 -1.64 -7.47 -1.16
CA ALA A 17 -2.16 -8.39 -0.14
C ALA A 17 -3.03 -7.64 0.85
N MET A 18 -4.13 -8.25 1.28
CA MET A 18 -5.02 -7.74 2.33
C MET A 18 -4.78 -8.54 3.61
N ASP A 19 -4.68 -7.89 4.77
CA ASP A 19 -4.60 -8.66 6.02
C ASP A 19 -5.88 -9.47 6.29
N PRO A 20 -5.81 -10.55 7.06
CA PRO A 20 -6.95 -11.45 7.28
C PRO A 20 -8.20 -10.78 7.85
N LYS A 21 -8.04 -9.65 8.56
CA LYS A 21 -9.15 -8.87 9.15
C LYS A 21 -9.56 -7.68 8.29
N GLY A 22 -8.91 -7.45 7.14
CA GLY A 22 -9.24 -6.36 6.21
C GLY A 22 -8.98 -4.95 6.73
N ARG A 23 -8.06 -4.79 7.69
CA ARG A 23 -7.64 -3.51 8.29
C ARG A 23 -6.56 -2.79 7.46
N TYR A 24 -5.68 -3.52 6.80
CA TYR A 24 -4.53 -2.99 6.08
C TYR A 24 -4.38 -3.63 4.69
N LEU A 25 -4.10 -2.80 3.69
CA LEU A 25 -3.74 -3.21 2.35
C LEU A 25 -2.25 -2.95 2.12
N TYR A 26 -1.54 -3.95 1.62
CA TYR A 26 -0.12 -3.90 1.30
C TYR A 26 0.04 -3.94 -0.20
N ILE A 27 0.79 -2.99 -0.76
CA ILE A 27 0.99 -2.85 -2.21
C ILE A 27 2.49 -2.89 -2.48
N GLY A 28 2.94 -3.85 -3.27
CA GLY A 28 4.29 -3.88 -3.80
C GLY A 28 4.47 -2.80 -4.86
N VAL A 29 5.38 -1.86 -4.63
CA VAL A 29 5.65 -0.73 -5.54
C VAL A 29 6.98 -0.98 -6.22
N ARG A 30 6.89 -1.52 -7.44
CA ARG A 30 8.05 -2.09 -8.12
C ARG A 30 9.09 -1.02 -8.50
N GLY A 31 8.63 0.11 -9.02
CA GLY A 31 9.49 1.19 -9.51
C GLY A 31 10.21 1.94 -8.40
N MET A 32 9.61 2.00 -7.20
CA MET A 32 10.16 2.75 -6.06
C MET A 32 10.77 1.88 -4.97
N HIS A 33 10.81 0.56 -5.19
CA HIS A 33 11.49 -0.41 -4.32
C HIS A 33 11.00 -0.34 -2.86
N ARG A 34 9.67 -0.38 -2.70
CA ARG A 34 9.00 -0.29 -1.41
C ARG A 34 7.70 -1.06 -1.37
N VAL A 35 7.20 -1.31 -0.15
CA VAL A 35 5.80 -1.68 0.09
C VAL A 35 5.06 -0.49 0.67
N THR A 36 3.97 -0.09 0.03
CA THR A 36 3.03 0.92 0.55
C THR A 36 1.94 0.22 1.35
N ILE A 37 1.71 0.67 2.58
CA ILE A 37 0.72 0.13 3.52
C ILE A 37 -0.38 1.17 3.73
N LEU A 38 -1.62 0.79 3.47
CA LEU A 38 -2.80 1.65 3.61
C LEU A 38 -3.72 1.16 4.72
N ASP A 39 -4.36 2.09 5.41
CA ASP A 39 -5.44 1.84 6.37
C ASP A 39 -6.78 1.73 5.63
N MET A 40 -7.34 0.53 5.63
CA MET A 40 -8.59 0.25 4.91
C MET A 40 -9.81 0.82 5.61
N GLY A 41 -9.79 0.98 6.93
CA GLY A 41 -10.90 1.61 7.66
C GLY A 41 -11.06 3.07 7.24
N LYS A 42 -9.95 3.82 7.21
CA LYS A 42 -9.94 5.22 6.76
C LYS A 42 -10.30 5.34 5.29
N LEU A 43 -9.70 4.50 4.43
CA LEU A 43 -9.99 4.52 3.00
C LEU A 43 -11.46 4.22 2.71
N LEU A 44 -12.04 3.20 3.34
CA LEU A 44 -13.45 2.84 3.15
C LEU A 44 -14.41 3.89 3.71
N ASN A 45 -14.04 4.60 4.79
CA ASN A 45 -14.84 5.73 5.27
C ASN A 45 -14.91 6.86 4.25
N ILE A 46 -13.79 7.17 3.57
CA ILE A 46 -13.79 8.14 2.47
C ILE A 46 -14.68 7.65 1.33
N VAL A 47 -14.52 6.39 0.89
CA VAL A 47 -15.31 5.84 -0.22
C VAL A 47 -16.81 5.82 0.09
N ARG A 48 -17.21 5.46 1.32
CA ARG A 48 -18.63 5.38 1.72
C ARG A 48 -19.24 6.73 2.04
N GLY A 49 -18.43 7.71 2.43
CA GLY A 49 -18.87 9.05 2.84
C GLY A 49 -19.02 10.05 1.69
N ASN A 50 -18.61 9.68 0.47
CA ASN A 50 -18.60 10.57 -0.69
C ASN A 50 -19.35 9.93 -1.87
N SER A 51 -19.95 10.77 -2.69
CA SER A 51 -20.53 10.38 -3.98
C SER A 51 -19.44 10.03 -5.00
N GLN A 52 -19.81 9.33 -6.08
CA GLN A 52 -18.86 8.99 -7.15
C GLN A 52 -18.22 10.24 -7.78
N ALA A 53 -18.98 11.32 -7.97
CA ALA A 53 -18.47 12.56 -8.54
C ALA A 53 -17.43 13.24 -7.64
N GLU A 54 -17.64 13.20 -6.33
CA GLU A 54 -16.64 13.68 -5.35
C GLU A 54 -15.39 12.80 -5.37
N LEU A 55 -15.54 11.47 -5.40
CA LEU A 55 -14.40 10.54 -5.52
C LEU A 55 -13.60 10.73 -6.81
N ASP A 56 -14.28 11.04 -7.92
CA ASP A 56 -13.65 11.32 -9.21
C ASP A 56 -12.82 12.61 -9.16
N TYR A 57 -13.31 13.64 -8.45
CA TYR A 57 -12.56 14.87 -8.19
C TYR A 57 -11.35 14.62 -7.27
N MET A 58 -11.57 13.87 -6.18
CA MET A 58 -10.55 13.52 -5.19
C MET A 58 -9.43 12.64 -5.74
N ARG A 59 -9.65 11.93 -6.84
CA ARG A 59 -8.63 11.06 -7.46
C ARG A 59 -7.34 11.82 -7.78
N ASP A 60 -7.44 13.09 -8.17
CA ASP A 60 -6.32 13.91 -8.63
C ASP A 60 -5.71 14.77 -7.49
N ASP A 61 -6.18 14.59 -6.25
CA ASP A 61 -5.65 15.25 -5.05
C ASP A 61 -4.37 14.55 -4.55
N LEU A 62 -3.22 15.18 -4.78
CA LEU A 62 -1.89 14.71 -4.35
C LEU A 62 -1.63 14.88 -2.84
N GLY A 63 -2.57 15.41 -2.06
CA GLY A 63 -2.53 15.47 -0.60
C GLY A 63 -3.30 14.35 0.09
N LEU A 64 -4.33 13.81 -0.58
CA LEU A 64 -5.33 12.92 -0.02
C LEU A 64 -4.76 11.59 0.50
N VAL A 65 -3.69 11.07 -0.10
CA VAL A 65 -3.10 9.79 0.31
C VAL A 65 -2.67 9.80 1.79
N ARG A 66 -2.32 10.98 2.34
CA ARG A 66 -1.89 11.12 3.74
C ARG A 66 -2.97 10.73 4.75
N ASP A 67 -4.24 10.76 4.36
CA ASP A 67 -5.35 10.45 5.25
C ASP A 67 -5.39 8.95 5.59
N TYR A 68 -5.01 8.08 4.65
CA TYR A 68 -5.06 6.63 4.80
C TYR A 68 -3.72 5.91 4.60
N LEU A 69 -2.63 6.64 4.36
CA LEU A 69 -1.29 6.07 4.35
C LEU A 69 -0.86 5.71 5.77
N VAL A 70 -0.44 4.45 5.96
CA VAL A 70 0.17 4.00 7.22
C VAL A 70 1.68 4.15 7.15
N ALA A 71 2.29 3.58 6.12
CA ALA A 71 3.74 3.60 5.95
C ALA A 71 4.14 3.30 4.50
N ARG A 72 5.34 3.74 4.13
CA ARG A 72 6.06 3.28 2.95
C ARG A 72 7.37 2.65 3.41
N VAL A 73 7.46 1.33 3.30
CA VAL A 73 8.56 0.54 3.88
C VAL A 73 9.57 0.20 2.79
N PRO A 74 10.87 0.57 2.94
CA PRO A 74 11.90 0.20 1.98
C PRO A 74 12.03 -1.32 1.81
N THR A 75 12.33 -1.78 0.60
CA THR A 75 12.59 -3.19 0.29
C THR A 75 13.86 -3.35 -0.52
N GLY A 76 14.15 -4.60 -0.93
CA GLY A 76 15.02 -4.85 -2.08
C GLY A 76 14.45 -4.28 -3.39
N LEU A 77 15.24 -4.38 -4.45
CA LEU A 77 14.95 -3.83 -5.76
C LEU A 77 13.86 -4.63 -6.48
N GLY A 78 12.84 -3.92 -6.94
CA GLY A 78 11.74 -4.45 -7.74
C GLY A 78 10.83 -5.44 -7.02
N PRO A 79 10.16 -5.06 -5.92
CA PRO A 79 9.16 -5.90 -5.27
C PRO A 79 7.96 -6.09 -6.21
N SER A 80 7.84 -7.27 -6.82
CA SER A 80 6.77 -7.56 -7.79
C SER A 80 5.54 -8.17 -7.12
N SER A 81 5.70 -8.85 -5.98
CA SER A 81 4.59 -9.49 -5.27
C SER A 81 4.78 -9.38 -3.76
N VAL A 82 3.66 -9.36 -3.04
CA VAL A 82 3.62 -9.39 -1.58
C VAL A 82 2.64 -10.46 -1.09
N CYS A 83 2.93 -11.07 0.05
CA CYS A 83 2.00 -11.95 0.76
C CYS A 83 2.11 -11.76 2.28
N LEU A 84 1.12 -12.27 3.02
CA LEU A 84 1.04 -12.13 4.47
C LEU A 84 1.08 -13.49 5.17
N SER A 85 1.57 -13.51 6.40
CA SER A 85 1.36 -14.63 7.31
C SER A 85 -0.13 -14.77 7.66
N PRO A 86 -0.62 -15.98 8.03
CA PRO A 86 -2.03 -16.19 8.38
C PRO A 86 -2.52 -15.35 9.56
N ASP A 87 -1.63 -14.95 10.48
CA ASP A 87 -1.94 -14.05 11.59
C ASP A 87 -1.82 -12.56 11.22
N GLY A 88 -1.38 -12.26 9.98
CA GLY A 88 -1.20 -10.91 9.46
C GLY A 88 0.00 -10.15 10.04
N LYS A 89 0.80 -10.74 10.94
CA LYS A 89 1.91 -10.06 11.65
C LYS A 89 3.15 -9.83 10.78
N LEU A 90 3.29 -10.58 9.70
CA LEU A 90 4.41 -10.48 8.77
C LEU A 90 3.92 -10.32 7.34
N CYS A 91 4.53 -9.36 6.62
CA CYS A 91 4.42 -9.20 5.18
C CYS A 91 5.74 -9.57 4.51
N TYR A 92 5.67 -10.33 3.42
CA TYR A 92 6.83 -10.79 2.66
C TYR A 92 6.78 -10.16 1.27
N ALA A 93 7.87 -9.54 0.82
CA ALA A 93 7.98 -8.95 -0.51
C ALA A 93 9.05 -9.67 -1.33
N ALA A 94 8.66 -10.17 -2.51
CA ALA A 94 9.55 -10.86 -3.45
C ALA A 94 10.24 -9.83 -4.38
N ASN A 95 11.54 -9.61 -4.17
CA ASN A 95 12.30 -8.56 -4.85
C ASN A 95 13.03 -9.14 -6.06
N TYR A 96 12.54 -8.83 -7.26
CA TYR A 96 13.00 -9.45 -8.49
C TYR A 96 14.47 -9.15 -8.80
N PHE A 97 14.88 -7.88 -8.73
CA PHE A 97 16.25 -7.50 -9.11
C PHE A 97 17.26 -7.79 -8.00
N SER A 98 16.85 -7.74 -6.74
CA SER A 98 17.72 -8.08 -5.61
C SER A 98 17.86 -9.58 -5.33
N ASN A 99 17.08 -10.42 -6.00
CA ASN A 99 17.07 -11.88 -5.79
C ASN A 99 16.89 -12.28 -4.31
N ASN A 100 16.04 -11.56 -3.58
CA ASN A 100 15.81 -11.79 -2.16
C ASN A 100 14.35 -11.53 -1.74
N VAL A 101 14.04 -11.85 -0.48
CA VAL A 101 12.74 -11.56 0.14
C VAL A 101 12.95 -10.56 1.26
N THR A 102 12.13 -9.51 1.29
CA THR A 102 12.08 -8.59 2.44
C THR A 102 10.98 -9.07 3.38
N VAL A 103 11.27 -9.15 4.69
CA VAL A 103 10.29 -9.47 5.74
C VAL A 103 9.97 -8.19 6.50
N ILE A 104 8.69 -7.85 6.60
CA ILE A 104 8.19 -6.63 7.21
C ILE A 104 7.28 -7.03 8.38
N ARG A 105 7.58 -6.54 9.59
CA ARG A 105 6.64 -6.60 10.71
C ARG A 105 5.51 -5.61 10.49
N THR A 106 4.28 -6.09 10.55
CA THR A 106 3.10 -5.28 10.26
C THR A 106 2.60 -4.54 11.51
N PRO A 107 1.65 -3.60 11.35
CA PRO A 107 0.97 -2.97 12.49
C PRO A 107 -0.02 -3.90 13.22
N VAL A 108 -0.17 -5.16 12.79
CA VAL A 108 -1.06 -6.12 13.45
C VAL A 108 -0.38 -6.65 14.72
N ASP A 109 -1.07 -6.48 15.86
CA ASP A 109 -0.62 -6.98 17.17
C ASP A 109 -0.52 -8.51 17.27
#